data_AF-A0A6C0LXB7-F1
#
_entry.id   AF-A0A6C0LXB7-F1
#
_cell.length_a   1.000
_cell.length_b   1.000
_cell.length_c   1.000
_cell.angle_alpha   90.00
_cell.angle_beta   90.00
_cell.angle_gamma   90.00
#
_symmetry.space_group_name_H-M   'P 1'
#
loop_
_entity.id
_entity.type
_entity.pdbx_description
1 polymer ?
#
loop_
_entity_poly.entity_id
_entity_poly.type
_entity_poly.pdbx_seq_one_letter_code
_entity_poly.pdbx_strand_id
1 'polypeptide(L)'
;MTAEDPLFANVLSAATSAVRGEDLNVTTMIVLAGTLVKYVETLRREKETLQNGEKKRLVLDVMVFYVNNATLARDEKDALLNMITMFLPSIVDGLCSLKLNKVAKASKTWCASCC
;
A
#
# COMPACT_ATOMS: atom_id res chain seq x y z
N MET A 1 13.41 -4.31 -3.95
CA MET A 1 13.41 -3.53 -5.20
C MET A 1 14.01 -2.17 -4.89
N THR A 2 14.58 -1.49 -5.88
CA THR A 2 15.18 -0.14 -5.71
C THR A 2 14.28 0.90 -6.36
N ALA A 3 14.53 2.19 -6.08
CA ALA A 3 13.79 3.31 -6.69
C ALA A 3 13.96 3.39 -8.23
N GLU A 4 14.96 2.69 -8.78
CA GLU A 4 15.23 2.60 -10.22
C GLU A 4 14.37 1.56 -10.94
N ASP A 5 13.67 0.70 -10.18
CA ASP A 5 12.76 -0.30 -10.74
C ASP A 5 11.47 0.38 -11.27
N PRO A 6 11.10 0.23 -12.56
CA PRO A 6 9.93 0.88 -13.14
C PRO A 6 8.62 0.53 -12.43
N LEU A 7 8.50 -0.71 -11.95
CA LEU A 7 7.34 -1.19 -11.22
C LEU A 7 7.26 -0.51 -9.84
N PHE A 8 8.42 -0.36 -9.17
CA PHE A 8 8.50 0.41 -7.93
C PHE A 8 8.10 1.88 -8.12
N ALA A 9 8.65 2.54 -9.15
CA ALA A 9 8.35 3.94 -9.44
C ALA A 9 6.87 4.18 -9.74
N ASN A 10 6.24 3.28 -10.51
CA ASN A 10 4.81 3.33 -10.81
C ASN A 10 3.95 3.20 -9.55
N VAL A 11 4.29 2.25 -8.68
CA VAL A 11 3.57 2.03 -7.42
C VAL A 11 3.76 3.22 -6.48
N LEU A 12 4.98 3.73 -6.34
CA LEU A 12 5.29 4.91 -5.53
C LEU A 12 4.53 6.16 -5.99
N SER A 13 4.45 6.40 -7.29
CA SER A 13 3.71 7.54 -7.86
C SER A 13 2.21 7.48 -7.54
N ALA A 14 1.61 6.29 -7.66
CA ALA A 14 0.21 6.05 -7.30
C ALA A 14 -0.01 6.26 -5.80
N ALA A 15 0.91 5.78 -4.95
CA ALA A 15 0.88 5.97 -3.50
C ALA A 15 0.90 7.45 -3.12
N THR A 16 1.87 8.20 -3.67
CA THR A 16 2.06 9.63 -3.42
C THR A 16 0.83 10.45 -3.81
N SER A 17 0.15 10.06 -4.89
CA SER A 17 -1.08 10.74 -5.33
C SER A 17 -2.26 10.50 -4.39
N ALA A 18 -2.32 9.34 -3.73
CA ALA A 18 -3.45 8.95 -2.87
C ALA A 18 -3.42 9.64 -1.49
N VAL A 19 -2.24 9.99 -0.98
CA VAL A 19 -2.05 10.62 0.35
C VAL A 19 -1.48 12.03 0.22
N ARG A 20 -1.63 12.67 -0.95
CA ARG A 20 -1.06 13.98 -1.23
C ARG A 20 -1.64 15.03 -0.27
N GLY A 21 -0.78 15.60 0.56
CA GLY A 21 -1.13 16.67 1.51
C GLY A 21 -1.65 16.18 2.86
N GLU A 22 -1.61 14.88 3.13
CA GLU A 22 -1.89 14.33 4.46
C GLU A 22 -0.61 14.18 5.28
N ASP A 23 -0.66 14.56 6.57
CA ASP A 23 0.42 14.30 7.51
C ASP A 23 0.62 12.80 7.71
N LEU A 24 1.89 12.37 7.70
CA LEU A 24 2.25 10.98 7.89
C LEU A 24 2.07 10.59 9.35
N ASN A 25 1.09 9.73 9.60
CA ASN A 25 0.77 9.18 10.91
C ASN A 25 0.29 7.72 10.74
N VAL A 26 -0.01 7.04 11.85
CA VAL A 26 -0.43 5.63 11.84
C VAL A 26 -1.64 5.39 10.93
N THR A 27 -2.63 6.29 10.96
CA THR A 27 -3.86 6.16 10.17
C THR A 27 -3.57 6.28 8.68
N THR A 28 -2.83 7.32 8.28
CA THR A 28 -2.49 7.55 6.87
C THR A 28 -1.59 6.43 6.33
N MET A 29 -0.75 5.83 7.17
CA MET A 29 0.05 4.64 6.84
C MET A 29 -0.78 3.38 6.59
N ILE A 30 -1.84 3.14 7.38
CA ILE A 30 -2.75 2.01 7.16
C ILE A 30 -3.52 2.20 5.84
N VAL A 31 -4.00 3.42 5.56
CA VAL A 31 -4.67 3.77 4.30
C VAL A 31 -3.72 3.61 3.11
N LEU A 32 -2.47 4.05 3.24
CA LEU A 32 -1.44 3.89 2.23
C LEU A 32 -1.17 2.41 1.95
N ALA A 33 -1.02 1.58 2.98
CA ALA A 33 -0.84 0.13 2.84
C ALA A 33 -2.02 -0.52 2.10
N GLY A 34 -3.26 -0.20 2.49
CA GLY A 34 -4.46 -0.71 1.83
C GLY A 34 -4.53 -0.32 0.35
N THR A 35 -4.18 0.93 0.05
CA THR A 35 -4.15 1.47 -1.31
C THR A 35 -3.08 0.78 -2.16
N LEU A 36 -1.88 0.62 -1.62
CA LEU A 36 -0.76 -0.06 -2.28
C LEU A 36 -1.07 -1.52 -2.56
N VAL A 37 -1.62 -2.26 -1.60
CA VAL A 37 -2.03 -3.66 -1.82
C VAL A 37 -3.08 -3.75 -2.91
N LYS A 38 -4.11 -2.90 -2.87
CA LYS A 38 -5.13 -2.87 -3.92
C LYS A 38 -4.53 -2.55 -5.28
N TYR A 39 -3.64 -1.56 -5.36
CA TYR A 39 -2.99 -1.16 -6.60
C TYR A 39 -2.15 -2.31 -7.17
N VAL A 40 -1.29 -2.93 -6.35
CA VAL A 40 -0.45 -4.07 -6.73
C VAL A 40 -1.27 -5.30 -7.13
N GLU A 41 -2.41 -5.57 -6.46
CA GLU A 41 -3.35 -6.60 -6.91
C GLU A 41 -4.03 -6.27 -8.25
N THR A 42 -4.23 -4.99 -8.55
CA THR A 42 -4.81 -4.53 -9.82
C THR A 42 -3.80 -4.38 -10.97
N LEU A 43 -2.49 -4.49 -10.71
CA LEU A 43 -1.41 -4.43 -11.73
C LEU A 43 -1.45 -5.56 -12.78
N ARG A 44 -2.54 -6.34 -12.82
CA ARG A 44 -2.86 -7.32 -13.86
C ARG A 44 -2.97 -6.77 -15.28
N ARG A 45 -3.04 -5.45 -15.48
CA ARG A 45 -3.36 -4.89 -16.81
C ARG A 45 -2.21 -4.85 -17.80
N GLU A 46 -0.96 -5.00 -17.38
CA GLU A 46 0.19 -4.92 -18.28
C GLU A 46 1.25 -5.99 -17.95
N LYS A 47 0.98 -7.23 -18.37
CA LYS A 47 1.94 -8.35 -18.54
C LYS A 47 2.81 -8.83 -17.37
N GLU A 48 2.84 -8.19 -16.20
CA GLU A 48 3.65 -8.63 -15.06
C GLU A 48 2.81 -9.43 -14.05
N THR A 49 2.94 -10.75 -14.11
CA THR A 49 2.33 -11.63 -13.09
C THR A 49 3.28 -11.73 -11.90
N LEU A 50 3.21 -10.76 -11.00
CA LEU A 50 3.96 -10.80 -9.75
C LEU A 50 3.47 -11.95 -8.86
N GLN A 51 4.40 -12.73 -8.34
CA GLN A 51 4.09 -13.70 -7.29
C GLN A 51 3.69 -12.96 -6.01
N ASN A 52 2.86 -13.58 -5.16
CA ASN A 52 2.38 -12.94 -3.93
C ASN A 52 3.51 -12.45 -3.02
N GLY A 53 4.64 -13.16 -2.96
CA GLY A 53 5.81 -12.72 -2.20
C GLY A 53 6.45 -11.44 -2.75
N GLU A 54 6.46 -11.26 -4.07
CA GLU A 54 6.99 -10.07 -4.75
C GLU A 54 6.08 -8.87 -4.53
N LYS A 55 4.75 -9.08 -4.61
CA LYS A 55 3.75 -8.05 -4.30
C LYS A 55 3.91 -7.51 -2.88
N LYS A 56 4.04 -8.41 -1.91
CA LYS A 56 4.27 -8.06 -0.50
C LYS A 56 5.54 -7.23 -0.34
N ARG A 57 6.63 -7.69 -0.93
CA ARG A 57 7.92 -7.01 -0.87
C ARG A 57 7.84 -5.61 -1.48
N LEU A 58 7.20 -5.48 -2.63
CA LEU A 58 6.98 -4.21 -3.32
C LEU A 58 6.19 -3.22 -2.45
N VAL A 59 5.08 -3.66 -1.82
CA VAL A 59 4.30 -2.80 -0.92
C VAL A 59 5.15 -2.33 0.27
N LEU A 60 5.87 -3.25 0.92
CA LEU A 60 6.71 -2.93 2.07
C LEU A 60 7.87 -1.99 1.69
N ASP A 61 8.57 -2.26 0.58
CA ASP A 61 9.68 -1.45 0.10
C ASP A 61 9.22 -0.01 -0.21
N VAL A 62 8.05 0.15 -0.85
CA VAL A 62 7.49 1.48 -1.16
C VAL A 62 7.13 2.23 0.12
N MET A 63 6.56 1.56 1.11
CA MET A 63 6.21 2.20 2.39
C MET A 63 7.43 2.61 3.20
N VAL A 64 8.46 1.78 3.27
CA VAL A 64 9.75 2.14 3.89
C VAL A 64 10.36 3.34 3.19
N PHE A 65 10.35 3.35 1.85
CA PHE A 65 10.86 4.47 1.07
C PHE A 65 10.08 5.76 1.38
N TYR A 66 8.75 5.68 1.41
CA TYR A 66 7.88 6.84 1.65
C TYR A 66 8.15 7.46 3.03
N VAL A 67 8.25 6.64 4.09
CA VAL A 67 8.58 7.11 5.45
C VAL A 67 10.00 7.68 5.55
N ASN A 68 10.98 7.03 4.92
CA ASN A 68 12.37 7.52 4.95
C ASN A 68 12.53 8.89 4.30
N ASN A 69 11.75 9.17 3.24
CA ASN A 69 11.80 10.44 2.50
C ASN A 69 10.80 11.49 3.01
N ALA A 70 10.01 11.17 4.02
CA ALA A 70 9.09 12.13 4.62
C ALA A 70 9.81 13.09 5.58
N THR A 71 9.33 14.33 5.61
CA THR A 71 9.73 15.37 6.58
C THR A 71 9.02 15.11 7.91
N LEU A 72 9.57 14.18 8.70
CA LEU A 72 9.07 13.79 10.02
C LEU A 72 10.16 14.00 11.07
N ALA A 73 9.75 14.15 12.33
CA ALA A 73 10.69 14.05 13.45
C ALA A 73 11.30 12.64 13.50
N ARG A 74 12.51 12.52 14.07
CA ARG A 74 13.27 11.25 14.04
C ARG A 74 12.55 10.13 14.80
N ASP A 75 12.00 10.46 15.96
CA ASP A 75 11.21 9.57 16.82
C ASP A 75 9.90 9.12 16.15
N GLU A 76 9.21 10.02 15.45
CA GLU A 76 8.03 9.68 14.64
C GLU A 76 8.40 8.73 13.50
N LYS A 77 9.51 9.01 12.81
CA LYS A 77 10.04 8.15 11.74
C LYS A 77 10.37 6.76 12.28
N ASP A 78 11.07 6.66 13.40
CA ASP A 78 11.44 5.39 14.02
C ASP A 78 10.19 4.59 14.45
N ALA A 79 9.18 5.26 15.01
CA ALA A 79 7.91 4.63 15.39
C ALA A 79 7.17 4.05 14.17
N LEU A 80 7.09 4.80 13.08
CA LEU A 80 6.44 4.36 11.84
C LEU A 80 7.21 3.22 11.17
N LEU A 81 8.55 3.26 11.13
CA LEU A 81 9.39 2.18 10.59
C LEU A 81 9.28 0.90 11.42
N ASN A 82 9.23 1.03 12.75
CA ASN A 82 8.97 -0.11 13.66
C ASN A 82 7.58 -0.71 13.42
N MET A 83 6.57 0.13 13.16
CA MET A 83 5.24 -0.35 12.81
C MET A 83 5.21 -1.08 11.45
N ILE A 84 5.92 -0.54 10.44
CA ILE A 84 6.08 -1.16 9.13
C ILE A 84 6.72 -2.54 9.23
N THR A 85 7.70 -2.72 10.11
CA THR A 85 8.41 -4.00 10.26
C THR A 85 7.65 -5.01 11.11
N MET A 86 6.95 -4.58 12.17
CA MET A 86 6.24 -5.49 13.08
C MET A 86 4.83 -5.89 12.63
N PHE A 87 4.00 -4.93 12.21
CA PHE A 87 2.56 -5.16 12.05
C PHE A 87 2.12 -5.24 10.60
N LEU A 88 2.76 -4.42 9.78
CA LEU A 88 2.37 -4.24 8.40
C LEU A 88 2.53 -5.49 7.52
N PRO A 89 3.51 -6.40 7.72
CA PRO A 89 3.59 -7.62 6.93
C PRO A 89 2.34 -8.48 7.11
N SER A 90 1.79 -8.56 8.32
CA SER A 90 0.56 -9.31 8.61
C SER A 90 -0.68 -8.63 8.03
N ILE A 91 -0.74 -7.29 8.06
CA ILE A 91 -1.83 -6.52 7.42
C ILE A 91 -1.80 -6.71 5.90
N VAL A 92 -0.62 -6.59 5.28
CA VAL A 92 -0.42 -6.83 3.86
C VAL A 92 -0.79 -8.26 3.49
N ASP A 93 -0.40 -9.27 4.29
CA ASP A 93 -0.81 -10.66 4.07
C ASP A 93 -2.33 -10.84 4.17
N GLY A 94 -2.97 -10.21 5.15
CA GLY A 94 -4.43 -10.20 5.28
C GLY A 94 -5.11 -9.57 4.07
N LEU A 95 -4.62 -8.43 3.59
CA LEU A 95 -5.17 -7.72 2.44
C LEU A 95 -4.90 -8.42 1.10
N CYS A 96 -3.74 -9.04 0.92
CA CYS A 96 -3.40 -9.84 -0.26
C CYS A 96 -4.16 -11.17 -0.31
N SER A 97 -4.46 -11.78 0.86
CA SER A 97 -5.23 -13.03 0.95
C SER A 97 -6.74 -12.82 0.87
N LEU A 98 -7.23 -11.65 1.29
CA LEU A 98 -8.58 -11.21 1.02
C LEU A 98 -8.75 -11.10 -0.50
N LYS A 99 -9.52 -12.02 -1.09
CA LYS A 99 -10.01 -11.88 -2.47
C LYS A 99 -10.87 -10.62 -2.54
N LEU A 100 -10.25 -9.45 -2.73
CA LEU A 100 -10.89 -8.14 -2.84
C LEU A 100 -11.98 -8.11 -3.92
N ASN A 101 -11.93 -9.04 -4.88
CA ASN A 101 -13.01 -9.28 -5.85
C ASN A 101 -14.36 -9.67 -5.20
N LYS A 102 -14.39 -10.20 -3.97
CA LYS A 102 -15.64 -10.45 -3.23
C LYS A 102 -16.09 -9.21 -2.45
N VAL A 103 -15.16 -8.45 -1.86
CA VAL A 103 -15.48 -7.24 -1.08
C VAL A 103 -15.91 -6.09 -1.99
N ALA A 104 -15.24 -5.87 -3.12
CA ALA A 104 -15.61 -4.85 -4.10
C ALA A 104 -16.98 -5.12 -4.77
N LYS A 105 -17.37 -6.40 -4.85
CA LYS A 105 -18.69 -6.79 -5.36
C LYS A 105 -19.76 -6.53 -4.29
N ALA A 106 -19.49 -6.80 -3.02
CA ALA A 106 -20.38 -6.51 -1.90
C ALA A 106 -20.54 -5.00 -1.63
N SER A 107 -19.47 -4.20 -1.74
CA SER A 107 -19.52 -2.75 -1.53
C SER A 107 -20.24 -2.01 -2.66
N LYS A 108 -20.16 -2.50 -3.91
CA LYS A 108 -21.02 -2.00 -5.00
C LYS A 108 -22.49 -2.27 -4.76
N THR A 109 -22.84 -3.39 -4.11
CA THR A 109 -24.24 -3.69 -3.76
C THR A 109 -24.76 -2.78 -2.66
N TRP A 110 -23.91 -2.35 -1.72
CA TRP A 110 -24.31 -1.40 -0.67
C TRP A 110 -24.41 0.04 -1.14
N CYS A 111 -23.51 0.51 -2.03
CA CYS A 111 -23.64 1.87 -2.59
C CYS A 111 -24.80 2.01 -3.58
N ALA A 112 -25.27 0.91 -4.20
CA ALA A 112 -26.42 0.93 -5.10
C ALA A 112 -27.79 0.88 -4.39
N SER A 113 -27.82 0.60 -3.08
CA SER A 113 -29.06 0.61 -2.26
C SER A 113 -29.26 1.91 -1.46
N CYS A 114 -28.41 2.93 -1.68
CA CYS A 114 -28.49 4.23 -1.02
C CYS A 114 -28.69 5.40 -2.01
N CYS A 115 -29.11 5.13 -3.24
CA CYS A 115 -29.54 6.14 -4.21
C CYS A 115 -31.01 5.93 -4.59
#